data_AF-A0AA88UHU7-F1
#
_entry.id   AF-A0AA88UHU7-F1
#
_cell.length_a   1.000
_cell.length_b   1.000
_cell.length_c   1.000
_cell.angle_alpha   90.00
_cell.angle_beta   90.00
_cell.angle_gamma   90.00
#
_symmetry.space_group_name_H-M   'P 1'
#
loop_
_entity.id
_entity.type
_entity.pdbx_description
1 polymer ?
#
loop_
_entity_poly.entity_id
_entity_poly.type
_entity_poly.pdbx_seq_one_letter_code
_entity_poly.pdbx_strand_id
1 'polypeptide(L)'
;NGPWQGFKGDNSGGKDLIFRVERTLNTFTRTEFEVFLVNEKIEDSKYDFKIKGCPLQRSCTMYRGNSIIAQTSLMYKIGRRKPFVPRSRFRLTIFPEFVDRALIVAFIVIYFDGRKLCI
;
A
#
# COMPACT_ATOMS: atom_id res chain seq x y z
N ASN A 1 -9.17 13.54 6.18
CA ASN A 1 -8.45 12.70 5.19
C ASN A 1 -7.14 13.37 4.82
N GLY A 2 -6.18 13.42 5.76
CA GLY A 2 -4.88 14.04 5.51
C GLY A 2 -3.91 13.12 4.75
N PRO A 3 -2.84 13.68 4.16
CA PRO A 3 -1.75 12.90 3.58
C PRO A 3 -1.03 12.11 4.69
N TRP A 4 -0.56 10.91 4.36
CA TRP A 4 0.30 10.15 5.29
C TRP A 4 1.75 10.54 5.06
N GLN A 5 2.53 10.57 6.14
CA GLN A 5 3.96 10.83 6.12
C GLN A 5 4.68 9.76 6.93
N GLY A 6 5.75 9.20 6.37
CA GLY A 6 6.62 8.25 7.05
C GLY A 6 7.91 8.94 7.47
N PHE A 7 8.27 8.81 8.75
CA PHE A 7 9.49 9.40 9.32
C PHE A 7 10.44 8.29 9.78
N LYS A 8 11.73 8.56 9.72
CA LYS A 8 12.76 7.67 10.28
C LYS A 8 12.65 7.64 11.80
N GLY A 9 12.76 6.46 12.41
CA GLY A 9 12.63 6.24 13.86
C GLY A 9 13.84 6.69 14.69
N ASP A 10 14.58 7.68 14.22
CA ASP A 10 15.81 8.19 14.82
C ASP A 10 15.47 9.16 15.99
N ASN A 11 16.08 8.93 17.17
CA ASN A 11 15.85 9.72 18.39
C ASN A 11 16.60 11.08 18.40
N SER A 12 17.39 11.39 17.37
CA SER A 12 18.25 12.57 17.29
C SER A 12 17.54 13.82 16.75
N GLY A 13 16.33 14.12 17.21
CA GLY A 13 15.67 15.42 17.03
C GLY A 13 15.31 15.86 15.59
N GLY A 14 15.90 15.25 14.56
CA GLY A 14 15.61 15.45 13.15
C GLY A 14 14.51 14.49 12.70
N LYS A 15 13.34 15.04 12.36
CA LYS A 15 12.27 14.26 11.72
C LYS A 15 12.61 14.08 10.25
N ASP A 16 13.47 13.11 9.94
CA ASP A 16 13.80 12.76 8.57
C ASP A 16 12.57 12.14 7.90
N LEU A 17 11.89 12.93 7.05
CA LEU A 17 10.79 12.46 6.23
C LEU A 17 11.33 11.50 5.17
N ILE A 18 10.84 10.27 5.17
CA ILE A 18 11.23 9.23 4.21
C ILE A 18 10.31 9.28 2.99
N PHE A 19 9.01 9.36 3.24
CA PHE A 19 8.00 9.33 2.19
C PHE A 19 6.74 10.10 2.57
N ARG A 20 6.02 10.54 1.54
CA ARG A 20 4.67 11.09 1.61
C ARG A 20 3.73 10.25 0.75
N VAL A 21 2.53 9.99 1.25
CA VAL A 21 1.48 9.30 0.51
C VAL A 21 0.30 10.23 0.33
N GLU A 22 -0.10 10.40 -0.92
CA GLU A 22 -1.26 11.18 -1.32
C GLU A 22 -2.33 10.25 -1.88
N ARG A 23 -3.58 10.46 -1.46
CA ARG A 23 -4.72 9.65 -1.92
C ARG A 23 -5.36 10.36 -3.11
N THR A 24 -5.24 9.78 -4.30
CA THR A 24 -5.77 10.36 -5.54
C THR A 24 -7.19 9.91 -5.85
N LEU A 25 -7.58 8.69 -5.44
CA LEU A 25 -8.95 8.20 -5.60
C LEU A 25 -9.41 7.45 -4.35
N ASN A 26 -10.64 7.72 -3.91
CA ASN A 26 -11.21 7.13 -2.71
C ASN A 26 -12.69 6.77 -2.86
N THR A 27 -12.98 5.65 -3.53
CA THR A 27 -14.33 5.09 -3.58
C THR A 27 -14.41 3.79 -2.78
N PHE A 28 -15.63 3.26 -2.61
CA PHE A 28 -15.84 1.97 -1.93
C PHE A 28 -15.16 0.81 -2.68
N THR A 29 -15.19 0.83 -4.01
CA THR A 29 -14.72 -0.26 -4.87
C THR A 29 -13.34 -0.02 -5.45
N ARG A 30 -12.86 1.23 -5.48
CA ARG A 30 -11.57 1.58 -6.08
C ARG A 30 -10.85 2.59 -5.21
N THR A 31 -9.56 2.38 -5.00
CA THR A 31 -8.73 3.30 -4.24
C THR A 31 -7.36 3.39 -4.87
N GLU A 32 -6.87 4.60 -4.96
CA GLU A 32 -5.58 4.90 -5.54
C GLU A 32 -4.79 5.83 -4.63
N PHE A 33 -3.51 5.52 -4.50
CA PHE A 33 -2.53 6.33 -3.80
C PHE A 33 -1.31 6.51 -4.68
N GLU A 34 -0.69 7.67 -4.52
CA GLU A 34 0.59 8.04 -5.10
C GLU A 34 1.55 8.30 -3.95
N VAL A 35 2.75 7.72 -4.07
CA VAL A 35 3.79 7.77 -3.05
C VAL A 35 4.98 8.53 -3.61
N PHE A 36 5.49 9.45 -2.80
CA PHE A 36 6.64 10.29 -3.10
C PHE A 36 7.71 10.04 -2.03
N LEU A 37 8.88 9.58 -2.44
CA LEU A 37 10.08 9.41 -1.62
C LEU A 37 10.86 10.73 -1.61
N VAL A 38 11.42 11.09 -0.45
CA VAL A 38 12.12 12.37 -0.28
C VAL A 38 13.58 12.32 -0.76
N ASN A 39 14.16 11.12 -0.86
CA ASN A 39 15.59 10.93 -1.15
C ASN A 39 15.96 10.85 -2.65
N GLU A 40 14.99 10.69 -3.56
CA GLU A 40 15.26 10.66 -5.00
C GLU A 40 15.16 12.10 -5.57
N LYS A 41 16.32 12.74 -5.76
CA LYS A 41 16.44 14.07 -6.35
C LYS A 41 16.16 14.04 -7.86
N ILE A 42 15.26 14.93 -8.29
CA ILE A 42 15.18 15.67 -9.57
C ILE A 42 14.23 15.15 -10.65
N GLU A 43 13.53 16.14 -11.22
CA GLU A 43 12.75 16.22 -12.47
C GLU A 43 11.29 15.75 -12.46
N ASP A 44 10.43 16.77 -12.34
CA ASP A 44 9.07 16.85 -12.87
C ASP A 44 8.12 15.67 -12.57
N SER A 45 7.43 15.81 -11.43
CA SER A 45 6.00 15.47 -11.31
C SER A 45 5.57 14.01 -11.53
N LYS A 46 6.47 13.04 -11.36
CA LYS A 46 6.09 11.61 -11.36
C LYS A 46 6.22 11.03 -9.96
N TYR A 47 5.14 10.44 -9.45
CA TYR A 47 5.17 9.63 -8.23
C TYR A 47 6.15 8.46 -8.38
N ASP A 48 6.80 8.06 -7.30
CA ASP A 48 7.74 6.92 -7.31
C ASP A 48 6.98 5.59 -7.31
N PHE A 49 5.88 5.54 -6.56
CA PHE A 49 4.99 4.40 -6.55
C PHE A 49 3.54 4.79 -6.74
N LYS A 50 2.83 3.93 -7.47
CA LYS A 50 1.37 3.98 -7.56
C LYS A 50 0.78 2.73 -6.96
N ILE A 51 -0.19 2.90 -6.08
CA ILE A 51 -0.90 1.80 -5.46
C ILE A 51 -2.36 1.92 -5.87
N LYS A 52 -2.89 0.88 -6.52
CA LYS A 52 -4.30 0.84 -6.95
C LYS A 52 -4.95 -0.47 -6.52
N GLY A 53 -6.23 -0.43 -6.19
CA GLY A 53 -6.95 -1.64 -5.87
C GLY A 53 -8.38 -1.45 -5.39
N CYS A 54 -8.93 -2.53 -4.84
CA CYS A 54 -10.27 -2.58 -4.26
C CYS A 54 -10.16 -2.96 -2.77
N PRO A 55 -10.39 -2.02 -1.85
CA PRO A 55 -10.35 -2.29 -0.41
C PRO A 55 -11.37 -3.36 0.03
N LEU A 56 -12.56 -3.39 -0.59
CA LEU A 56 -13.59 -4.41 -0.30
C LEU A 56 -13.12 -5.83 -0.60
N GLN A 57 -12.34 -6.00 -1.66
CA GLN A 57 -11.74 -7.28 -2.05
C GLN A 57 -10.37 -7.50 -1.42
N ARG A 58 -9.91 -6.60 -0.53
CA ARG A 58 -8.54 -6.61 0.03
C ARG A 58 -7.48 -6.84 -1.04
N SER A 59 -7.71 -6.25 -2.21
CA SER A 59 -6.81 -6.32 -3.35
C SER A 59 -6.18 -4.95 -3.55
N CYS A 60 -4.87 -4.91 -3.65
CA CYS A 60 -4.08 -3.76 -4.02
C CYS A 60 -2.86 -4.23 -4.78
N THR A 61 -2.50 -3.52 -5.82
CA THR A 61 -1.28 -3.76 -6.60
C THR A 61 -0.44 -2.49 -6.54
N MET A 62 0.82 -2.67 -6.19
CA MET A 62 1.84 -1.64 -6.05
C MET A 62 2.73 -1.66 -7.28
N TYR A 63 2.87 -0.51 -7.91
CA TYR A 63 3.61 -0.30 -9.14
C TYR A 63 4.76 0.66 -8.89
N ARG A 64 5.90 0.40 -9.54
CA ARG A 64 6.99 1.37 -9.74
C ARG A 64 7.21 1.49 -11.23
N GLY A 65 6.87 2.65 -11.80
CA GLY A 65 6.76 2.80 -13.25
C GLY A 65 5.81 1.75 -13.85
N ASN A 66 6.33 0.86 -14.69
CA ASN A 66 5.56 -0.19 -15.36
C ASN A 66 5.69 -1.58 -14.70
N SER A 67 6.50 -1.71 -13.64
CA SER A 67 6.73 -2.99 -12.95
C SER A 67 5.83 -3.15 -11.73
N ILE A 68 5.40 -4.38 -11.47
CA ILE A 68 4.63 -4.74 -10.27
C ILE A 68 5.60 -5.19 -9.18
N ILE A 69 5.60 -4.48 -8.06
CA ILE A 69 6.48 -4.78 -6.92
C ILE A 69 5.79 -5.66 -5.89
N ALA A 70 4.51 -5.41 -5.64
CA ALA A 70 3.75 -6.16 -4.67
C ALA A 70 2.28 -6.22 -5.06
N GLN A 71 1.63 -7.31 -4.67
CA GLN A 71 0.20 -7.49 -4.86
C GLN A 71 -0.41 -8.15 -3.64
N THR A 72 -1.59 -7.68 -3.25
CA THR A 72 -2.44 -8.35 -2.29
C THR A 72 -3.64 -8.98 -2.98
N SER A 73 -4.07 -10.14 -2.49
CA SER A 73 -5.29 -10.79 -2.92
C SER A 73 -6.01 -11.42 -1.74
N LEU A 74 -7.35 -11.37 -1.76
CA LEU A 74 -8.15 -12.08 -0.78
C LEU A 74 -7.86 -13.58 -0.87
N MET A 75 -7.70 -14.23 0.28
CA MET A 75 -7.66 -15.69 0.32
C MET A 75 -9.06 -16.24 0.08
N TYR A 76 -9.40 -16.52 -1.17
CA TYR A 76 -10.57 -17.31 -1.48
C TYR A 76 -10.20 -18.80 -1.43
N LYS A 77 -11.08 -19.61 -0.85
CA LYS A 77 -10.95 -21.05 -0.92
C LYS A 77 -12.05 -21.58 -1.85
N ILE A 78 -11.70 -22.19 -2.98
CA ILE A 78 -12.65 -22.85 -3.90
C ILE A 78 -13.18 -24.13 -3.21
N GLY A 79 -14.50 -24.31 -3.12
CA GLY A 79 -15.13 -25.57 -2.66
C GLY A 79 -16.42 -25.39 -1.84
N ARG A 80 -17.35 -26.36 -1.96
CA ARG A 80 -18.74 -26.34 -1.43
C ARG A 80 -18.90 -26.35 0.11
N ARG A 81 -17.81 -26.53 0.88
CA ARG A 81 -17.83 -26.69 2.35
C ARG A 81 -16.65 -25.94 2.99
N LYS A 82 -16.65 -24.61 2.96
CA LYS A 82 -15.53 -23.86 3.55
C LYS A 82 -16.01 -22.80 4.55
N PRO A 83 -15.30 -22.67 5.69
CA PRO A 83 -15.61 -21.65 6.68
C PRO A 83 -15.41 -20.27 6.03
N PHE A 84 -16.32 -19.35 6.36
CA PHE A 84 -16.23 -17.94 6.01
C PHE A 84 -14.82 -17.44 6.31
N VAL A 85 -14.04 -17.09 5.26
CA VAL A 85 -12.69 -16.56 5.45
C VAL A 85 -12.83 -15.09 5.82
N PRO A 86 -12.37 -14.66 7.01
CA PRO A 86 -12.47 -13.26 7.40
C PRO A 86 -11.75 -12.37 6.40
N ARG A 87 -12.29 -11.18 6.12
CA ARG A 87 -11.64 -10.19 5.26
C ARG A 87 -10.33 -9.65 5.84
N SER A 88 -9.99 -9.99 7.09
CA SER A 88 -8.66 -9.74 7.65
C SER A 88 -7.58 -10.69 7.12
N ARG A 89 -7.95 -11.78 6.45
CA ARG A 89 -7.01 -12.74 5.86
C ARG A 89 -6.85 -12.52 4.36
N PHE A 90 -5.70 -12.00 3.98
CA PHE A 90 -5.30 -11.81 2.60
C PHE A 90 -3.86 -12.28 2.41
N ARG A 91 -3.51 -12.61 1.18
CA ARG A 91 -2.13 -12.97 0.79
C ARG A 91 -1.44 -11.71 0.30
N LEU A 92 -0.21 -11.48 0.77
CA LEU A 92 0.70 -10.50 0.21
C LEU A 92 1.78 -11.24 -0.58
N THR A 93 1.87 -10.95 -1.88
CA THR A 93 2.95 -11.40 -2.76
C THR A 93 3.90 -10.22 -2.96
N ILE A 94 5.17 -10.40 -2.59
CA ILE A 94 6.24 -9.43 -2.83
C ILE A 94 7.16 -10.00 -3.91
N PHE A 95 7.36 -9.24 -4.98
CA PHE A 95 8.28 -9.61 -6.05
C PHE A 95 9.71 -9.22 -5.67
N PRO A 96 10.73 -10.02 -6.06
CA PRO A 96 12.11 -9.83 -5.62
C PRO A 96 12.79 -8.58 -6.19
N GLU A 97 12.16 -7.89 -7.15
CA GLU A 97 12.70 -6.69 -7.80
C GLU A 97 12.89 -5.50 -6.83
N PHE A 98 12.26 -5.52 -5.65
CA PHE A 98 12.34 -4.45 -4.67
C PHE A 98 12.99 -4.90 -3.36
N VAL A 99 13.96 -4.12 -2.88
CA VAL A 99 14.81 -4.47 -1.74
C VAL A 99 14.14 -4.16 -0.40
N ASP A 100 13.39 -3.07 -0.30
CA ASP A 100 12.84 -2.61 0.98
C ASP A 100 11.45 -3.19 1.26
N ARG A 101 11.44 -4.34 1.93
CA ARG A 101 10.20 -5.00 2.37
C ARG A 101 9.44 -4.21 3.43
N ALA A 102 10.12 -3.40 4.25
CA ALA A 102 9.49 -2.65 5.32
C ALA A 102 8.59 -1.54 4.75
N LEU A 103 9.07 -0.82 3.73
CA LEU A 103 8.28 0.18 3.01
C LEU A 103 7.03 -0.43 2.36
N ILE A 104 7.16 -1.60 1.72
CA ILE A 104 6.01 -2.29 1.11
C ILE A 104 4.93 -2.55 2.17
N VAL A 105 5.32 -3.10 3.33
CA VAL A 105 4.39 -3.41 4.41
C VAL A 105 3.76 -2.12 4.97
N ALA A 106 4.53 -1.06 5.15
CA ALA A 106 4.03 0.23 5.62
C ALA A 106 2.95 0.80 4.67
N PHE A 107 3.18 0.74 3.35
CA PHE A 107 2.20 1.21 2.38
C PHE A 107 0.91 0.37 2.37
N ILE A 108 1.01 -0.95 2.61
CA ILE A 108 -0.16 -1.82 2.74
C ILE A 108 -0.97 -1.48 3.99
N VAL A 109 -0.30 -1.21 5.11
CA VAL A 109 -0.94 -0.75 6.33
C VAL A 109 -1.68 0.57 6.06
N ILE A 110 -1.02 1.55 5.45
CA ILE A 110 -1.62 2.85 5.09
C ILE A 110 -2.81 2.67 4.12
N TYR A 111 -2.70 1.76 3.16
CA TYR A 111 -3.77 1.50 2.18
C TYR A 111 -5.04 0.98 2.85
N PHE A 112 -4.90 0.13 3.87
CA PHE A 112 -6.01 -0.45 4.62
C PHE A 112 -6.40 0.35 5.87
N ASP A 113 -5.61 1.35 6.23
CA ASP A 113 -5.88 2.21 7.39
C ASP A 113 -7.18 3.01 7.21
N GLY A 114 -7.91 3.18 8.31
CA GLY A 114 -9.17 3.91 8.36
C GLY A 114 -10.38 3.16 7.79
N ARG A 115 -10.22 1.98 7.17
CA ARG A 115 -11.34 1.15 6.70
C ARG A 115 -11.54 -0.07 7.61
N LYS A 116 -12.20 0.19 8.73
CA LYS A 116 -12.81 -0.82 9.62
C LYS A 116 -13.96 -1.61 8.97
N LEU A 117 -14.12 -1.55 7.63
CA LEU A 117 -15.21 -2.20 6.91
C LEU A 117 -15.03 -3.73 6.95
N CYS A 118 -15.64 -4.30 7.99
CA CYS A 118 -15.84 -5.70 8.32
C CYS A 118 -14.57 -6.46 8.72
N ILE A 119 -14.14 -6.24 9.97
CA ILE A 119 -13.67 -7.35 10.82
C ILE A 119 -14.89 -8.23 11.11
#